data_AF-A0A1R3RZF9-F1
#
_entry.id   AF-A0A1R3RZF9-F1
#
_cell.length_a   1.000
_cell.length_b   1.000
_cell.length_c   1.000
_cell.angle_alpha   90.00
_cell.angle_beta   90.00
_cell.angle_gamma   90.00
#
_symmetry.space_group_name_H-M   'P 1'
#
loop_
_entity.id
_entity.type
_entity.pdbx_description
1 polymer ?
#
loop_
_entity_poly.entity_id
_entity_poly.type
_entity_poly.pdbx_seq_one_letter_code
_entity_poly.pdbx_strand_id
1 'polypeptide(L)'
;MVVFEELAAAGHVEHKDMYLCLQYQLMLAIASGDVVKAMKDSRAGTKVVNWWRASNWDDRLSLFCNRTIRSSKKSQRTSTTLVKFMVAEGMQDTVLRWWEMLATSDIRDSSGYISRDRADPWASCLLADLIAAETQYGGGLASAMRFYVQAKDMYFSLIPSDRHAPGRLFCKSGEYIFYRLLRGVSDDKSKIPASLYSEYVSMLSPMEHSKLITSSLALYHPTEPDPRPFLHFVRDFDIAALQALPRRRRRVFVQSCSDAIRILMDWGKRRDATWLADVLRHVLDEQKVGHEATASADKKSSLFGLLKLELAL
;
A
#
# COMPACT_ATOMS: atom_id res chain seq x y z
N MET A 1 10.38 -7.53 -25.25
CA MET A 1 9.23 -8.45 -25.21
C MET A 1 9.32 -9.61 -26.20
N VAL A 2 10.09 -9.50 -27.30
CA VAL A 2 10.27 -10.59 -28.28
C VAL A 2 10.72 -11.91 -27.63
N VAL A 3 11.76 -11.86 -26.78
CA VAL A 3 12.25 -13.05 -26.03
C VAL A 3 11.15 -13.69 -25.18
N PHE A 4 10.29 -12.88 -24.54
CA PHE A 4 9.16 -13.41 -23.78
C PHE A 4 8.15 -14.11 -24.69
N GLU A 5 7.85 -13.54 -25.86
CA GLU A 5 6.90 -14.12 -26.81
C GLU A 5 7.41 -15.44 -27.41
N GLU A 6 8.70 -15.52 -27.69
CA GLU A 6 9.35 -16.76 -28.15
C GLU A 6 9.30 -17.85 -27.07
N LEU A 7 9.64 -17.51 -25.82
CA LEU A 7 9.52 -18.45 -24.69
C LEU A 7 8.07 -18.86 -24.43
N ALA A 8 7.12 -17.93 -24.58
CA ALA A 8 5.69 -18.19 -24.41
C ALA A 8 5.17 -19.14 -25.49
N ALA A 9 5.55 -18.92 -26.74
CA ALA A 9 5.20 -19.81 -27.85
C ALA A 9 5.81 -21.22 -27.69
N ALA A 10 7.02 -21.31 -27.10
CA ALA A 10 7.67 -22.58 -26.80
C ALA A 10 7.16 -23.28 -25.52
N GLY A 11 6.30 -22.63 -24.72
CA GLY A 11 5.84 -23.17 -23.44
C GLY A 11 6.93 -23.25 -22.36
N HIS A 12 7.97 -22.43 -22.47
CA HIS A 12 9.16 -22.44 -21.60
C HIS A 12 9.33 -21.15 -20.79
N VAL A 13 8.25 -20.40 -20.56
CA VAL A 13 8.32 -19.18 -19.75
C VAL A 13 8.52 -19.53 -18.29
N GLU A 14 9.70 -19.22 -17.76
CA GLU A 14 9.90 -19.24 -16.32
C GLU A 14 9.59 -17.88 -15.69
N HIS A 15 9.26 -17.90 -14.39
CA HIS A 15 9.05 -16.69 -13.60
C HIS A 15 10.21 -15.69 -13.72
N LYS A 16 11.46 -16.18 -13.77
CA LYS A 16 12.65 -15.33 -13.88
C LYS A 16 12.70 -14.60 -15.22
N ASP A 17 12.37 -15.27 -16.31
CA ASP A 17 12.41 -14.68 -17.66
C ASP A 17 11.38 -13.59 -17.81
N MET A 18 10.16 -13.83 -17.29
CA MET A 18 9.11 -12.82 -17.28
C MET A 18 9.49 -11.61 -16.42
N TYR A 19 10.00 -11.85 -15.21
CA TYR A 19 10.47 -10.76 -14.34
C TYR A 19 11.52 -9.90 -15.04
N LEU A 20 12.54 -10.53 -15.61
CA LEU A 20 13.62 -9.82 -16.30
C LEU A 20 13.10 -9.07 -17.53
N CYS A 21 12.26 -9.69 -18.35
CA CYS A 21 11.66 -9.04 -19.51
C CYS A 21 10.89 -7.78 -19.10
N LEU A 22 10.04 -7.86 -18.07
CA LEU A 22 9.29 -6.71 -17.56
C LEU A 22 10.20 -5.63 -16.97
N GLN A 23 11.26 -6.00 -16.26
CA GLN A 23 12.25 -5.05 -15.75
C GLN A 23 12.97 -4.32 -16.89
N TYR A 24 13.43 -5.04 -17.92
CA TYR A 24 14.06 -4.43 -19.08
C TYR A 24 13.11 -3.49 -19.82
N GLN A 25 11.85 -3.89 -20.03
CA GLN A 25 10.86 -3.00 -20.62
C GLN A 25 10.62 -1.75 -19.77
N LEU A 26 10.59 -1.90 -18.44
CA LEU A 26 10.39 -0.75 -17.56
C LEU A 26 11.58 0.22 -17.64
N MET A 27 12.81 -0.28 -17.68
CA MET A 27 14.01 0.56 -17.86
C MET A 27 14.00 1.29 -19.21
N LEU A 28 13.62 0.60 -20.29
CA LEU A 28 13.47 1.22 -21.61
C LEU A 28 12.38 2.31 -21.61
N ALA A 29 11.25 2.05 -20.96
CA ALA A 29 10.17 3.02 -20.84
C ALA A 29 10.60 4.24 -20.03
N ILE A 30 11.32 4.06 -18.91
CA ILE A 30 11.86 5.16 -18.11
C ILE A 30 12.84 6.01 -18.93
N ALA A 31 13.69 5.38 -19.73
CA ALA A 31 14.66 6.08 -20.57
C ALA A 31 14.03 6.86 -21.73
N SER A 32 12.78 6.57 -22.10
CA SER A 32 12.10 7.19 -23.25
C SER A 32 11.64 8.64 -23.04
N GLY A 33 11.58 9.11 -21.80
CA GLY A 33 11.04 10.43 -21.45
C GLY A 33 9.52 10.49 -21.29
N ASP A 34 8.75 9.69 -22.04
CA ASP A 34 7.30 9.50 -21.84
C ASP A 34 7.00 8.05 -21.42
N VAL A 35 7.17 7.83 -20.11
CA VAL A 35 7.12 6.48 -19.53
C VAL A 35 5.77 5.80 -19.77
N VAL A 36 4.65 6.50 -19.58
CA VAL A 36 3.32 5.90 -19.71
C VAL A 36 3.04 5.51 -21.15
N LYS A 37 3.36 6.38 -22.11
CA LYS A 37 3.21 6.07 -23.53
C LYS A 37 4.10 4.90 -23.95
N ALA A 38 5.38 4.91 -23.56
CA ALA A 38 6.29 3.81 -23.88
C ALA A 38 5.85 2.47 -23.26
N MET A 39 5.31 2.48 -22.04
CA MET A 39 4.72 1.29 -21.42
C MET A 39 3.53 0.79 -22.22
N LYS A 40 2.61 1.67 -22.61
CA LYS A 40 1.43 1.33 -23.43
C LYS A 40 1.81 0.77 -24.81
N ASP A 41 2.78 1.39 -25.48
CA ASP A 41 3.25 0.99 -26.81
C ASP A 41 3.93 -0.38 -26.77
N SER A 42 4.60 -0.74 -25.67
CA SER A 42 5.24 -2.05 -25.50
C SER A 42 4.24 -3.21 -25.44
N ARG A 43 2.98 -2.94 -25.03
CA ARG A 43 1.92 -3.93 -24.76
C ARG A 43 2.37 -5.08 -23.85
N ALA A 44 3.35 -4.83 -22.98
CA ALA A 44 3.94 -5.88 -22.15
C ALA A 44 2.92 -6.48 -21.18
N GLY A 45 2.01 -5.67 -20.64
CA GLY A 45 0.91 -6.14 -19.80
C GLY A 45 -0.01 -7.08 -20.56
N THR A 46 -0.51 -6.64 -21.71
CA THR A 46 -1.41 -7.42 -22.57
C THR A 46 -0.80 -8.76 -22.97
N LYS A 47 0.49 -8.77 -23.34
CA LYS A 47 1.21 -10.01 -23.71
C LYS A 47 1.26 -11.01 -22.56
N VAL A 48 1.58 -10.55 -21.35
CA VAL A 48 1.62 -11.41 -20.16
C VAL A 48 0.23 -11.89 -19.76
N VAL A 49 -0.82 -11.05 -19.87
CA VAL A 49 -2.21 -11.46 -19.62
C VAL A 49 -2.67 -12.54 -20.60
N ASN A 50 -2.32 -12.42 -21.88
CA ASN A 50 -2.67 -13.42 -22.90
C ASN A 50 -1.97 -14.75 -22.62
N TRP A 51 -0.67 -14.71 -22.28
CA TRP A 51 0.05 -15.89 -21.81
C TRP A 51 -0.64 -16.51 -20.59
N TRP A 52 -0.95 -15.71 -19.56
CA TRP A 52 -1.59 -16.19 -18.32
C TRP A 52 -2.91 -16.92 -18.58
N ARG A 53 -3.73 -16.41 -19.52
CA ARG A 53 -4.98 -17.06 -19.93
C ARG A 53 -4.75 -18.41 -20.61
N ALA A 54 -3.69 -18.52 -21.41
CA ALA A 54 -3.33 -19.76 -22.11
C ALA A 54 -2.56 -20.76 -21.22
N SER A 55 -1.96 -20.30 -20.13
CA SER A 55 -1.15 -21.12 -19.21
C SER A 55 -1.98 -22.05 -18.33
N ASN A 56 -1.31 -23.10 -17.82
CA ASN A 56 -1.84 -23.96 -16.78
C ASN A 56 -1.91 -23.25 -15.42
N TRP A 57 -2.49 -23.93 -14.44
CA TRP A 57 -2.73 -23.37 -13.11
C TRP A 57 -1.46 -22.97 -12.33
N ASP A 58 -0.43 -23.82 -12.33
CA ASP A 58 0.81 -23.57 -11.59
C ASP A 58 1.57 -22.35 -12.14
N ASP A 59 1.61 -22.23 -13.47
CA ASP A 59 2.23 -21.10 -14.16
C ASP A 59 1.49 -19.80 -13.86
N ARG A 60 0.15 -19.82 -13.82
CA ARG A 60 -0.67 -18.67 -13.42
C ARG A 60 -0.35 -18.18 -12.02
N LEU A 61 -0.15 -19.11 -11.08
CA LEU A 61 0.18 -18.79 -9.68
C LEU A 61 1.61 -18.30 -9.49
N SER A 62 2.52 -18.70 -10.38
CA SER A 62 3.90 -18.25 -10.33
C SER A 62 4.03 -16.72 -10.34
N LEU A 63 3.09 -16.00 -10.97
CA LEU A 63 3.05 -14.52 -11.01
C LEU A 63 2.98 -13.86 -9.62
N PHE A 64 2.25 -14.49 -8.69
CA PHE A 64 1.97 -13.94 -7.37
C PHE A 64 2.98 -14.42 -6.33
N CYS A 65 3.67 -15.53 -6.61
CA CYS A 65 4.66 -16.11 -5.73
C CYS A 65 5.85 -15.17 -5.49
N ASN A 66 6.19 -14.95 -4.22
CA ASN A 66 7.47 -14.38 -3.82
C ASN A 66 8.56 -15.46 -3.94
N ARG A 67 9.23 -15.58 -5.09
CA ARG A 67 10.51 -16.30 -5.13
C ARG A 67 11.62 -15.31 -4.78
N THR A 68 12.17 -15.45 -3.58
CA THR A 68 13.37 -14.72 -3.16
C THR A 68 14.53 -15.08 -4.08
N ILE A 69 14.91 -14.17 -4.97
CA ILE A 69 16.22 -14.23 -5.62
C ILE A 69 17.24 -14.01 -4.50
N ARG A 70 18.01 -15.04 -4.17
CA ARG A 70 18.89 -15.20 -2.99
C ARG A 70 19.92 -14.07 -2.74
N SER A 71 19.99 -13.03 -3.56
CA SER A 71 21.04 -12.00 -3.52
C SER A 71 20.60 -10.59 -3.10
N SER A 72 19.30 -10.31 -2.92
CA SER A 72 18.84 -8.97 -2.54
C SER A 72 17.77 -9.03 -1.45
N LYS A 73 17.96 -8.27 -0.37
CA LYS A 73 16.99 -8.07 0.74
C LYS A 73 15.64 -7.47 0.30
N LYS A 74 15.36 -7.36 -1.00
CA LYS A 74 14.07 -6.95 -1.57
C LYS A 74 13.49 -8.10 -2.40
N SER A 75 12.53 -8.83 -1.85
CA SER A 75 11.71 -9.77 -2.64
C SER A 75 10.80 -8.96 -3.54
N GLN A 76 11.18 -8.80 -4.81
CA GLN A 76 10.40 -8.06 -5.80
C GLN A 76 9.55 -9.06 -6.59
N ARG A 77 8.22 -8.92 -6.50
CA ARG A 77 7.29 -9.79 -7.22
C ARG A 77 7.20 -9.38 -8.68
N THR A 78 7.04 -10.35 -9.56
CA THR A 78 6.73 -10.11 -10.97
C THR A 78 5.44 -9.32 -11.12
N SER A 79 4.43 -9.62 -10.28
CA SER A 79 3.17 -8.87 -10.19
C SER A 79 3.40 -7.36 -10.04
N THR A 80 4.35 -6.92 -9.21
CA THR A 80 4.60 -5.49 -8.95
C THR A 80 5.02 -4.72 -10.20
N THR A 81 5.78 -5.36 -11.10
CA THR A 81 6.21 -4.71 -12.35
C THR A 81 5.14 -4.82 -13.41
N LEU A 82 4.52 -6.01 -13.51
CA LEU A 82 3.42 -6.29 -14.43
C LEU A 82 2.27 -5.28 -14.25
N VAL A 83 1.82 -5.07 -13.02
CA VAL A 83 0.67 -4.20 -12.72
C VAL A 83 0.91 -2.76 -13.17
N LYS A 84 2.16 -2.28 -13.21
CA LYS A 84 2.47 -0.94 -13.76
C LYS A 84 2.15 -0.86 -15.25
N PHE A 85 2.52 -1.87 -16.03
CA PHE A 85 2.15 -1.97 -17.44
C PHE A 85 0.66 -2.13 -17.61
N MET A 86 0.02 -2.97 -16.77
CA MET A 86 -1.43 -3.15 -16.83
C MET A 86 -2.19 -1.85 -16.60
N VAL A 87 -1.78 -1.04 -15.64
CA VAL A 87 -2.36 0.28 -15.39
C VAL A 87 -2.13 1.24 -16.56
N ALA A 88 -0.89 1.33 -17.07
CA ALA A 88 -0.58 2.18 -18.23
C ALA A 88 -1.36 1.80 -19.50
N GLU A 89 -1.70 0.52 -19.64
CA GLU A 89 -2.49 -0.04 -20.73
C GLU A 89 -4.02 0.04 -20.49
N GLY A 90 -4.48 0.47 -19.31
CA GLY A 90 -5.91 0.59 -19.00
C GLY A 90 -6.60 -0.73 -18.62
N MET A 91 -5.86 -1.66 -18.00
CA MET A 91 -6.34 -3.00 -17.65
C MET A 91 -6.66 -3.18 -16.15
N GLN A 92 -7.08 -2.12 -15.46
CA GLN A 92 -7.39 -2.15 -14.03
C GLN A 92 -8.45 -3.21 -13.68
N ASP A 93 -9.49 -3.36 -14.51
CA ASP A 93 -10.53 -4.39 -14.33
C ASP A 93 -9.96 -5.81 -14.33
N THR A 94 -8.92 -6.07 -15.13
CA THR A 94 -8.26 -7.38 -15.13
C THR A 94 -7.50 -7.62 -13.83
N VAL A 95 -6.82 -6.60 -13.31
CA VAL A 95 -6.14 -6.68 -12.01
C VAL A 95 -7.14 -6.92 -10.87
N LEU A 96 -8.28 -6.23 -10.91
CA LEU A 96 -9.35 -6.39 -9.94
C LEU A 96 -9.97 -7.81 -9.96
N ARG A 97 -10.18 -8.39 -11.15
CA ARG A 97 -10.63 -9.79 -11.27
C ARG A 97 -9.61 -10.78 -10.70
N TRP A 98 -8.32 -10.57 -10.96
CA TRP A 98 -7.26 -11.38 -10.35
C TRP A 98 -7.22 -11.23 -8.83
N TRP A 99 -7.46 -10.02 -8.34
CA TRP A 99 -7.55 -9.75 -6.91
C TRP A 99 -8.77 -10.44 -6.28
N GLU A 100 -9.94 -10.33 -6.90
CA GLU A 100 -11.19 -10.98 -6.46
C GLU A 100 -11.02 -12.50 -6.38
N MET A 101 -10.44 -13.10 -7.43
CA MET A 101 -10.09 -14.52 -7.48
C MET A 101 -9.22 -14.93 -6.27
N LEU A 102 -8.21 -14.12 -5.92
CA LEU A 102 -7.34 -14.40 -4.77
C LEU A 102 -8.05 -14.15 -3.42
N ALA A 103 -8.88 -13.10 -3.32
CA ALA A 103 -9.53 -12.68 -2.08
C ALA A 103 -10.73 -13.55 -1.69
N THR A 104 -11.41 -14.16 -2.65
CA THR A 104 -12.58 -15.03 -2.43
C THR A 104 -12.22 -16.51 -2.31
N SER A 105 -10.99 -16.87 -2.68
CA SER A 105 -10.52 -18.27 -2.74
C SER A 105 -11.37 -19.17 -3.65
N ASP A 106 -12.22 -18.61 -4.51
CA ASP A 106 -12.95 -19.36 -5.54
C ASP A 106 -12.05 -19.62 -6.74
N ILE A 107 -10.99 -20.39 -6.48
CA ILE A 107 -10.10 -20.82 -7.54
C ILE A 107 -10.26 -22.31 -7.74
N ARG A 108 -11.39 -22.65 -8.36
CA ARG A 108 -11.70 -24.00 -8.80
C ARG A 108 -11.00 -24.25 -10.14
N ASP A 109 -9.80 -24.82 -10.07
CA ASP A 109 -9.46 -25.87 -11.02
C ASP A 109 -9.33 -27.18 -10.24
N SER A 110 -9.75 -28.25 -10.90
CA SER A 110 -9.82 -29.66 -10.53
C SER A 110 -8.60 -30.26 -9.82
N SER A 111 -7.51 -29.52 -9.63
CA SER A 111 -6.20 -30.02 -9.18
C SER A 111 -5.59 -29.36 -7.93
N GLY A 112 -6.14 -28.28 -7.34
CA GLY A 112 -5.50 -27.72 -6.15
C GLY A 112 -6.13 -26.50 -5.51
N TYR A 113 -6.65 -26.67 -4.29
CA TYR A 113 -7.07 -25.59 -3.42
C TYR A 113 -5.85 -24.76 -2.96
N ILE A 114 -5.82 -23.45 -3.22
CA ILE A 114 -4.87 -22.57 -2.54
C ILE A 114 -5.41 -22.29 -1.13
N SER A 115 -4.59 -22.54 -0.11
CA SER A 115 -4.95 -22.13 1.24
C SER A 115 -5.04 -20.60 1.36
N ARG A 116 -6.00 -20.11 2.14
CA ARG A 116 -6.15 -18.66 2.41
C ARG A 116 -4.87 -18.04 2.97
N ASP A 117 -4.12 -18.79 3.77
CA ASP A 117 -2.83 -18.36 4.31
C ASP A 117 -1.82 -17.95 3.22
N ARG A 118 -1.95 -18.50 2.00
CA ARG A 118 -1.15 -18.12 0.84
C ARG A 118 -1.84 -17.07 -0.03
N ALA A 119 -3.15 -17.19 -0.22
CA ALA A 119 -3.91 -16.30 -1.11
C ALA A 119 -4.08 -14.88 -0.53
N ASP A 120 -4.37 -14.74 0.76
CA ASP A 120 -4.61 -13.43 1.41
C ASP A 120 -3.39 -12.50 1.32
N PRO A 121 -2.15 -12.96 1.59
CA PRO A 121 -0.96 -12.14 1.35
C PRO A 121 -0.82 -11.72 -0.11
N TRP A 122 -1.13 -12.60 -1.07
CA TRP A 122 -1.04 -12.28 -2.49
C TRP A 122 -2.09 -11.25 -2.91
N ALA A 123 -3.34 -11.42 -2.48
CA ALA A 123 -4.41 -10.44 -2.70
C ALA A 123 -4.07 -9.08 -2.09
N SER A 124 -3.65 -9.06 -0.82
CA SER A 124 -3.24 -7.84 -0.10
C SER A 124 -2.14 -7.10 -0.85
N CYS A 125 -1.15 -7.83 -1.36
CA CYS A 125 -0.02 -7.22 -2.06
C CYS A 125 -0.35 -6.85 -3.51
N LEU A 126 -1.24 -7.58 -4.20
CA LEU A 126 -1.72 -7.23 -5.55
C LEU A 126 -2.54 -5.95 -5.53
N LEU A 127 -3.42 -5.78 -4.53
CA LEU A 127 -4.14 -4.52 -4.35
C LEU A 127 -3.18 -3.38 -4.08
N ALA A 128 -2.19 -3.57 -3.20
CA ALA A 128 -1.15 -2.56 -2.97
C ALA A 128 -0.37 -2.21 -4.25
N ASP A 129 -0.03 -3.20 -5.09
CA ASP A 129 0.61 -2.98 -6.40
C ASP A 129 -0.29 -2.16 -7.33
N LEU A 130 -1.59 -2.45 -7.38
CA LEU A 130 -2.57 -1.71 -8.19
C LEU A 130 -2.67 -0.26 -7.75
N ILE A 131 -2.87 -0.02 -6.46
CA ILE A 131 -2.95 1.33 -5.90
C ILE A 131 -1.67 2.12 -6.19
N ALA A 132 -0.51 1.51 -5.97
CA ALA A 132 0.77 2.16 -6.23
C ALA A 132 0.97 2.49 -7.71
N ALA A 133 0.64 1.55 -8.60
CA ALA A 133 0.72 1.74 -10.04
C ALA A 133 -0.25 2.80 -10.54
N GLU A 134 -1.51 2.77 -10.11
CA GLU A 134 -2.55 3.74 -10.47
C GLU A 134 -2.15 5.15 -10.04
N THR A 135 -1.56 5.28 -8.85
CA THR A 135 -1.10 6.58 -8.34
C THR A 135 0.08 7.14 -9.14
N GLN A 136 0.87 6.30 -9.83
CA GLN A 136 2.10 6.74 -10.51
C GLN A 136 1.98 6.79 -12.05
N TYR A 137 1.26 5.84 -12.65
CA TYR A 137 1.18 5.66 -14.11
C TYR A 137 -0.25 5.74 -14.65
N GLY A 138 -1.25 5.83 -13.75
CA GLY A 138 -2.67 5.89 -14.09
C GLY A 138 -3.29 7.25 -13.81
N GLY A 139 -4.51 7.25 -13.29
CA GLY A 139 -5.30 8.45 -12.99
C GLY A 139 -4.94 9.15 -11.67
N GLY A 140 -3.81 8.82 -11.05
CA GLY A 140 -3.34 9.47 -9.82
C GLY A 140 -4.06 9.02 -8.55
N LEU A 141 -3.90 9.78 -7.47
CA LEU A 141 -4.30 9.35 -6.12
C LEU A 141 -5.83 9.19 -5.95
N ALA A 142 -6.63 10.06 -6.54
CA ALA A 142 -8.09 9.93 -6.47
C ALA A 142 -8.57 8.68 -7.22
N SER A 143 -7.96 8.37 -8.36
CA SER A 143 -8.27 7.15 -9.11
C SER A 143 -7.87 5.88 -8.34
N ALA A 144 -6.69 5.88 -7.73
CA ALA A 144 -6.27 4.80 -6.84
C ALA A 144 -7.26 4.60 -5.69
N MET A 145 -7.69 5.67 -5.02
CA MET A 145 -8.69 5.60 -3.95
C MET A 145 -10.04 5.03 -4.43
N ARG A 146 -10.48 5.36 -5.66
CA ARG A 146 -11.66 4.72 -6.28
C ARG A 146 -11.50 3.21 -6.41
N PHE A 147 -10.37 2.72 -6.93
CA PHE A 147 -10.14 1.28 -7.04
C PHE A 147 -10.03 0.58 -5.68
N TYR A 148 -9.53 1.27 -4.65
CA TYR A 148 -9.52 0.75 -3.28
C TYR A 148 -10.95 0.54 -2.74
N VAL A 149 -11.82 1.53 -2.90
CA VAL A 149 -13.23 1.48 -2.51
C VAL A 149 -13.99 0.44 -3.35
N GLN A 150 -13.74 0.37 -4.65
CA GLN A 150 -14.35 -0.63 -5.52
C GLN A 150 -13.97 -2.06 -5.08
N ALA A 151 -12.70 -2.30 -4.73
CA ALA A 151 -12.25 -3.58 -4.20
C ALA A 151 -12.97 -3.94 -2.89
N LYS A 152 -13.20 -2.95 -2.01
CA LYS A 152 -14.02 -3.10 -0.81
C LYS A 152 -15.42 -3.56 -1.16
N ASP A 153 -16.11 -2.85 -2.05
CA ASP A 153 -17.50 -3.15 -2.39
C ASP A 153 -17.66 -4.54 -3.01
N MET A 154 -16.74 -4.92 -3.92
CA MET A 154 -16.69 -6.27 -4.47
C MET A 154 -16.54 -7.32 -3.35
N TYR A 155 -15.59 -7.14 -2.43
CA TYR A 155 -15.36 -8.11 -1.34
C TYR A 155 -16.59 -8.32 -0.46
N PHE A 156 -17.20 -7.22 0.01
CA PHE A 156 -18.36 -7.30 0.89
C PHE A 156 -19.64 -7.74 0.19
N SER A 157 -19.73 -7.57 -1.14
CA SER A 157 -20.84 -8.12 -1.91
C SER A 157 -20.77 -9.66 -2.04
N LEU A 158 -19.57 -10.24 -1.96
CA LEU A 158 -19.33 -11.67 -2.19
C LEU A 158 -19.23 -12.48 -0.90
N ILE A 159 -18.75 -11.88 0.20
CA ILE A 159 -18.48 -12.57 1.45
C ILE A 159 -19.40 -12.01 2.56
N PRO A 160 -20.34 -12.82 3.07
CA PRO A 160 -21.19 -12.42 4.20
C PRO A 160 -20.36 -12.04 5.43
N SER A 161 -20.79 -10.98 6.11
CA SER A 161 -20.06 -10.23 7.16
C SER A 161 -19.58 -11.03 8.39
N ASP A 162 -19.93 -12.31 8.52
CA ASP A 162 -19.89 -13.03 9.79
C ASP A 162 -18.56 -13.74 10.13
N ARG A 163 -17.54 -13.75 9.25
CA ARG A 163 -16.37 -14.64 9.49
C ARG A 163 -14.97 -14.09 9.26
N HIS A 164 -14.78 -12.91 8.68
CA HIS A 164 -13.45 -12.49 8.26
C HIS A 164 -13.16 -11.04 8.63
N ALA A 165 -11.97 -10.81 9.19
CA ALA A 165 -11.43 -9.47 9.40
C ALA A 165 -10.79 -9.00 8.08
N PRO A 166 -11.48 -8.18 7.25
CA PRO A 166 -10.97 -7.70 5.97
C PRO A 166 -9.69 -6.85 6.14
N GLY A 167 -9.38 -6.45 7.38
CA GLY A 167 -8.21 -5.66 7.76
C GLY A 167 -6.93 -6.09 7.04
N ARG A 168 -6.61 -7.39 7.00
CA ARG A 168 -5.35 -7.87 6.39
C ARG A 168 -5.28 -7.67 4.87
N LEU A 169 -6.40 -7.79 4.16
CA LEU A 169 -6.46 -7.64 2.71
C LEU A 169 -6.27 -6.19 2.28
N PHE A 170 -6.81 -5.26 3.06
CA PHE A 170 -6.88 -3.84 2.70
C PHE A 170 -5.86 -2.95 3.43
N CYS A 171 -5.17 -3.46 4.46
CA CYS A 171 -4.24 -2.67 5.26
C CYS A 171 -3.09 -2.08 4.43
N LYS A 172 -2.37 -2.90 3.66
CA LYS A 172 -1.19 -2.44 2.89
C LYS A 172 -1.52 -1.34 1.88
N SER A 173 -2.58 -1.55 1.10
CA SER A 173 -3.05 -0.57 0.11
C SER A 173 -3.61 0.67 0.77
N GLY A 174 -4.33 0.53 1.88
CA GLY A 174 -4.90 1.65 2.61
C GLY A 174 -3.83 2.52 3.29
N GLU A 175 -2.83 1.90 3.90
CA GLU A 175 -1.66 2.62 4.43
C GLU A 175 -0.85 3.29 3.31
N TYR A 176 -0.71 2.66 2.15
CA TYR A 176 -0.05 3.28 1.00
C TYR A 176 -0.73 4.60 0.61
N ILE A 177 -2.07 4.61 0.48
CA ILE A 177 -2.84 5.82 0.20
C ILE A 177 -2.58 6.89 1.26
N PHE A 178 -2.59 6.50 2.55
CA PHE A 178 -2.30 7.41 3.65
C PHE A 178 -0.90 8.03 3.52
N TYR A 179 0.13 7.24 3.26
CA TYR A 179 1.49 7.75 3.07
C TYR A 179 1.62 8.67 1.85
N ARG A 180 0.80 8.49 0.81
CA ARG A 180 0.76 9.40 -0.35
C ARG A 180 0.08 10.73 0.00
N LEU A 181 -1.01 10.71 0.76
CA LEU A 181 -1.65 11.91 1.32
C LEU A 181 -0.68 12.69 2.19
N LEU A 182 -0.01 12.00 3.12
CA LEU A 182 0.96 12.56 4.05
C LEU A 182 2.12 13.30 3.37
N ARG A 183 2.57 12.80 2.22
CA ARG A 183 3.67 13.42 1.45
C ARG A 183 3.23 14.66 0.66
N GLY A 184 1.95 15.02 0.69
CA GLY A 184 1.43 16.17 -0.03
C GLY A 184 1.71 16.06 -1.53
N VAL A 185 1.60 14.86 -2.11
CA VAL A 185 1.70 14.72 -3.57
C VAL A 185 0.44 15.33 -4.18
N SER A 186 0.46 16.65 -4.32
CA SER A 186 -0.50 17.46 -5.06
C SER A 186 -0.32 17.14 -6.53
N ASP A 187 -0.89 16.03 -6.97
CA ASP A 187 -1.08 15.82 -8.40
C ASP A 187 -2.27 16.70 -8.80
N ASP A 188 -1.99 17.78 -9.53
CA ASP A 188 -2.92 18.81 -10.02
C ASP A 188 -4.11 18.25 -10.84
N LYS A 189 -4.15 16.94 -11.09
CA LYS A 189 -5.05 16.30 -12.05
C LYS A 189 -6.36 15.76 -11.48
N SER A 190 -6.56 15.72 -10.16
CA SER A 190 -7.91 15.49 -9.61
C SER A 190 -7.99 15.78 -8.11
N LYS A 191 -8.82 16.76 -7.73
CA LYS A 191 -9.26 16.91 -6.34
C LYS A 191 -9.96 15.61 -5.91
N ILE A 192 -9.55 15.04 -4.78
CA ILE A 192 -10.20 13.86 -4.20
C ILE A 192 -11.59 14.29 -3.72
N PRO A 193 -12.69 13.67 -4.21
CA PRO A 193 -14.03 13.96 -3.71
C PRO A 193 -14.14 13.62 -2.22
N ALA A 194 -14.80 14.48 -1.44
CA ALA A 194 -14.97 14.26 0.01
C ALA A 194 -15.67 12.93 0.31
N SER A 195 -16.72 12.57 -0.46
CA SER A 195 -17.43 11.30 -0.31
C SER A 195 -16.52 10.09 -0.47
N LEU A 196 -15.67 10.09 -1.50
CA LEU A 196 -14.71 9.03 -1.76
C LEU A 196 -13.69 8.92 -0.62
N TYR A 197 -13.25 10.05 -0.08
CA TYR A 197 -12.34 10.08 1.07
C TYR A 197 -12.99 9.47 2.31
N SER A 198 -14.24 9.82 2.61
CA SER A 198 -14.99 9.26 3.74
C SER A 198 -15.14 7.75 3.66
N GLU A 199 -15.45 7.21 2.47
CA GLU A 199 -15.54 5.75 2.23
C GLU A 199 -14.19 5.03 2.40
N TYR A 200 -13.10 5.68 1.99
CA TYR A 200 -11.75 5.19 2.25
C TYR A 200 -11.44 5.14 3.76
N VAL A 201 -11.74 6.22 4.49
CA VAL A 201 -11.48 6.31 5.93
C VAL A 201 -12.29 5.29 6.72
N SER A 202 -13.55 5.04 6.34
CA SER A 202 -14.40 4.06 7.03
C SER A 202 -13.84 2.64 6.98
N MET A 203 -13.02 2.32 5.98
CA MET A 203 -12.31 1.02 5.90
C MET A 203 -11.09 0.92 6.80
N LEU A 204 -10.36 2.02 6.98
CA LEU A 204 -9.16 2.02 7.80
C LEU A 204 -9.46 2.13 9.29
N SER A 205 -10.57 2.76 9.68
CA SER A 205 -10.92 2.97 11.08
C SER A 205 -11.05 1.68 11.92
N PRO A 206 -11.61 0.56 11.42
CA PRO A 206 -11.69 -0.70 12.17
C PRO A 206 -10.37 -1.46 12.25
N MET A 207 -9.33 -1.06 11.51
CA MET A 207 -8.05 -1.77 11.51
C MET A 207 -7.25 -1.38 12.75
N GLU A 208 -7.18 -2.27 13.74
CA GLU A 208 -6.48 -2.06 15.03
C GLU A 208 -5.00 -1.66 14.90
N HIS A 209 -4.39 -1.83 13.71
CA HIS A 209 -2.95 -1.84 13.53
C HIS A 209 -2.25 -0.46 13.60
N SER A 210 -2.98 0.66 13.61
CA SER A 210 -2.34 1.97 13.84
C SER A 210 -3.30 3.08 14.29
N LYS A 211 -3.51 3.20 15.61
CA LYS A 211 -4.18 4.37 16.23
C LYS A 211 -3.62 5.72 15.78
N LEU A 212 -2.32 5.77 15.46
CA LEU A 212 -1.67 6.97 14.92
C LEU A 212 -2.18 7.31 13.52
N ILE A 213 -2.28 6.32 12.63
CA ILE A 213 -2.77 6.56 11.27
C ILE A 213 -4.25 6.94 11.33
N THR A 214 -5.07 6.18 12.04
CA THR A 214 -6.52 6.44 12.10
C THR A 214 -6.85 7.81 12.69
N SER A 215 -6.15 8.22 13.76
CA SER A 215 -6.31 9.57 14.32
C SER A 215 -5.78 10.69 13.41
N SER A 216 -4.81 10.39 12.54
CA SER A 216 -4.28 11.35 11.55
C SER A 216 -5.17 11.52 10.33
N LEU A 217 -6.03 10.55 9.99
CA LEU A 217 -6.85 10.60 8.78
C LEU A 217 -7.76 11.84 8.72
N ALA A 218 -8.27 12.30 9.86
CA ALA A 218 -9.15 13.47 9.90
C ALA A 218 -8.43 14.77 9.45
N LEU A 219 -7.10 14.84 9.59
CA LEU A 219 -6.30 15.99 9.16
C LEU A 219 -6.31 16.22 7.64
N TYR A 220 -6.52 15.15 6.87
CA TYR A 220 -6.40 15.17 5.40
C TYR A 220 -7.75 15.15 4.68
N HIS A 221 -8.86 15.40 5.40
CA HIS A 221 -10.17 15.49 4.76
C HIS A 221 -10.20 16.66 3.76
N PRO A 222 -10.61 16.44 2.49
CA PRO A 222 -10.47 17.45 1.43
C PRO A 222 -11.22 18.77 1.67
N THR A 223 -12.32 18.74 2.43
CA THR A 223 -13.19 19.91 2.67
C THR A 223 -13.29 20.33 4.13
N GLU A 224 -12.96 19.42 5.06
CA GLU A 224 -13.24 19.58 6.49
C GLU A 224 -12.11 18.95 7.31
N PRO A 225 -10.85 19.42 7.16
CA PRO A 225 -9.74 18.88 7.93
C PRO A 225 -9.97 19.11 9.42
N ASP A 226 -9.89 18.05 10.24
CA ASP A 226 -10.16 18.10 11.68
C ASP A 226 -8.98 17.58 12.52
N PRO A 227 -8.33 18.43 13.33
CA PRO A 227 -7.21 18.04 14.18
C PRO A 227 -7.64 17.37 15.49
N ARG A 228 -8.91 17.39 15.87
CA ARG A 228 -9.36 16.91 17.19
C ARG A 228 -9.07 15.43 17.44
N PRO A 229 -9.30 14.49 16.49
CA PRO A 229 -8.97 13.08 16.71
C PRO A 229 -7.47 12.86 16.95
N PHE A 230 -6.62 13.59 16.22
CA PHE A 230 -5.18 13.55 16.39
C PHE A 230 -4.76 14.14 17.75
N LEU A 231 -5.31 15.28 18.16
CA LEU A 231 -5.04 15.86 19.48
C LEU A 231 -5.41 14.91 20.61
N HIS A 232 -6.55 14.22 20.51
CA HIS A 232 -6.95 13.23 21.49
C HIS A 232 -5.94 12.08 21.56
N PHE A 233 -5.52 11.55 20.41
CA PHE A 233 -4.45 10.56 20.34
C PHE A 233 -3.18 11.04 21.02
N VAL A 234 -2.71 12.27 20.78
CA VAL A 234 -1.47 12.77 21.41
C VAL A 234 -1.62 12.89 22.92
N ARG A 235 -2.80 13.29 23.42
CA ARG A 235 -3.08 13.42 24.86
C ARG A 235 -3.13 12.09 25.60
N ASP A 236 -3.52 11.02 24.92
CA ASP A 236 -3.61 9.68 25.50
C ASP A 236 -2.24 8.97 25.61
N PHE A 237 -1.17 9.57 25.08
CA PHE A 237 0.17 9.01 25.06
C PHE A 237 1.16 9.85 25.87
N ASP A 238 2.02 9.16 26.62
CA ASP A 238 3.18 9.79 27.25
C ASP A 238 4.25 10.15 26.19
N ILE A 239 4.97 11.25 26.42
CA ILE A 239 6.07 11.74 25.58
C ILE A 239 7.13 10.65 25.40
N ALA A 240 7.45 9.89 26.45
CA ALA A 240 8.42 8.80 26.38
C ALA A 240 7.98 7.71 25.39
N ALA A 241 6.68 7.40 25.34
CA ALA A 241 6.13 6.44 24.39
C ALA A 241 6.18 6.97 22.95
N LEU A 242 5.95 8.27 22.75
CA LEU A 242 6.05 8.93 21.44
C LEU A 242 7.51 8.99 20.95
N GLN A 243 8.47 9.23 21.84
CA GLN A 243 9.90 9.16 21.53
C GLN A 243 10.35 7.74 21.15
N ALA A 244 9.80 6.72 21.81
CA ALA A 244 10.09 5.31 21.52
C ALA A 244 9.48 4.80 20.19
N LEU A 245 8.72 5.63 19.46
CA LEU A 245 8.14 5.23 18.18
C LEU A 245 9.23 4.82 17.16
N PRO A 246 9.02 3.72 16.40
CA PRO A 246 9.89 3.36 15.30
C PRO A 246 10.04 4.50 14.29
N ARG A 247 11.22 4.64 13.67
CA ARG A 247 11.57 5.74 12.74
C ARG A 247 10.49 6.07 11.72
N ARG A 248 9.82 5.06 11.14
CA ARG A 248 8.71 5.27 10.18
C ARG A 248 7.49 5.92 10.83
N ARG A 249 7.03 5.40 11.97
CA ARG A 249 5.89 5.95 12.72
C ARG A 249 6.21 7.33 13.30
N ARG A 250 7.45 7.56 13.72
CA ARG A 250 7.89 8.89 14.16
C ARG A 250 7.79 9.92 13.03
N ARG A 251 8.14 9.58 11.79
CA ARG A 251 7.93 10.47 10.64
C ARG A 251 6.46 10.79 10.40
N VAL A 252 5.57 9.80 10.50
CA VAL A 252 4.12 10.02 10.42
C VAL A 252 3.68 10.99 11.52
N PHE A 253 4.07 10.72 12.76
CA PHE A 253 3.74 11.56 13.90
C PHE A 253 4.19 13.00 13.71
N VAL A 254 5.46 13.23 13.33
CA VAL A 254 6.03 14.57 13.12
C VAL A 254 5.28 15.33 12.03
N GLN A 255 4.99 14.67 10.91
CA GLN A 255 4.27 15.30 9.81
C GLN A 255 2.82 15.60 10.20
N SER A 256 2.11 14.64 10.80
CA SER A 256 0.74 14.86 11.31
C SER A 256 0.68 15.97 12.37
N CYS A 257 1.67 16.07 13.27
CA CYS A 257 1.78 17.19 14.20
C CYS A 257 1.92 18.53 13.47
N SER A 258 2.78 18.59 12.46
CA SER A 258 3.01 19.82 11.70
C SER A 258 1.73 20.25 10.96
N ASP A 259 1.02 19.32 10.35
CA ASP A 259 -0.25 19.57 9.67
C ASP A 259 -1.37 19.97 10.66
N ALA A 260 -1.47 19.30 11.80
CA ALA A 260 -2.42 19.64 12.86
C ALA A 260 -2.16 21.04 13.44
N ILE A 261 -0.90 21.41 13.69
CA ILE A 261 -0.52 22.76 14.15
C ILE A 261 -0.99 23.81 13.16
N ARG A 262 -0.74 23.60 11.85
CA ARG A 262 -1.20 24.51 10.80
C ARG A 262 -2.72 24.70 10.85
N ILE A 263 -3.48 23.60 10.86
CA ILE A 263 -4.95 23.65 10.91
C ILE A 263 -5.45 24.37 12.17
N LEU A 264 -4.85 24.08 13.34
CA LEU A 264 -5.22 24.74 14.60
C LEU A 264 -4.93 26.25 14.58
N MET A 265 -3.82 26.66 13.96
CA MET A 265 -3.49 28.07 13.80
C MET A 265 -4.49 28.77 12.88
N ASP A 266 -4.86 28.14 11.77
CA ASP A 266 -5.89 28.65 10.83
C ASP A 266 -7.25 28.80 11.54
N TRP A 267 -7.58 27.89 12.46
CA TRP A 267 -8.78 27.95 13.29
C TRP A 267 -8.69 28.93 14.48
N GLY A 268 -7.56 29.61 14.66
CA GLY A 268 -7.32 30.51 15.80
C GLY A 268 -7.16 29.80 17.15
N LYS A 269 -7.00 28.46 17.19
CA LYS A 269 -6.81 27.65 18.40
C LYS A 269 -5.35 27.67 18.87
N ARG A 270 -4.83 28.87 19.13
CA ARG A 270 -3.40 29.12 19.43
C ARG A 270 -2.88 28.30 20.62
N ARG A 271 -3.68 28.15 21.70
CA ARG A 271 -3.28 27.35 22.88
C ARG A 271 -2.97 25.90 22.51
N ASP A 272 -3.87 25.24 21.78
CA ASP A 272 -3.68 23.85 21.38
C ASP A 272 -2.52 23.71 20.38
N ALA A 273 -2.37 24.68 19.45
CA ALA A 273 -1.25 24.72 18.52
C ALA A 273 0.11 24.86 19.22
N THR A 274 0.24 25.78 20.19
CA THR A 274 1.46 25.96 20.98
C THR A 274 1.77 24.72 21.81
N TRP A 275 0.77 24.14 22.48
CA TRP A 275 0.94 22.90 23.24
C TRP A 275 1.45 21.76 22.36
N LEU A 276 0.85 21.57 21.17
CA LEU A 276 1.27 20.51 20.25
C LEU A 276 2.68 20.76 19.69
N ALA A 277 3.05 22.02 19.45
CA ALA A 277 4.41 22.39 19.05
C ALA A 277 5.44 22.07 20.15
N ASP A 278 5.11 22.31 21.41
CA ASP A 278 5.97 21.95 22.55
C ASP A 278 6.15 20.42 22.65
N VAL A 279 5.07 19.65 22.50
CA VAL A 279 5.14 18.18 22.43
C VAL A 279 6.04 17.72 21.28
N LEU A 280 5.86 18.30 20.08
CA LEU A 280 6.66 17.97 18.91
C LEU A 280 8.16 18.23 19.16
N ARG A 281 8.50 19.38 19.76
CA ARG A 281 9.88 19.72 20.13
C ARG A 281 10.46 18.67 21.09
N HIS A 282 9.72 18.29 22.12
CA HIS A 282 10.16 17.25 23.07
C HIS A 282 10.38 15.88 22.41
N VAL A 283 9.56 15.50 21.44
CA VAL A 283 9.73 14.23 20.70
C VAL A 283 10.95 14.26 19.77
N LEU A 284 11.32 15.43 19.25
CA LEU A 284 12.48 15.63 18.37
C LEU A 284 13.81 15.78 19.11
N ASP A 285 13.79 16.21 20.37
CA ASP A 285 14.98 16.33 21.21
C ASP A 285 15.55 14.95 21.61
N GLU A 286 16.29 14.32 20.70
CA GLU A 286 16.93 13.01 20.88
C GLU A 286 18.07 13.01 21.95
N GLN A 287 18.47 14.18 22.46
CA GLN A 287 19.63 14.32 23.35
C GLN A 287 19.38 13.99 24.83
N LYS A 288 18.15 13.71 25.28
CA LYS A 288 17.88 13.47 26.72
C LYS A 288 17.75 12.00 27.15
N VAL A 289 17.73 11.03 26.23
CA VAL A 289 17.48 9.61 26.57
C VAL A 289 18.79 8.79 26.62
N GLY A 290 19.95 9.45 26.56
CA GLY A 290 21.25 8.79 26.54
C GLY A 290 21.78 8.26 27.87
N HIS A 291 21.17 8.55 29.03
CA HIS A 291 21.82 8.24 30.31
C HIS A 291 21.06 7.48 31.39
N GLU A 292 19.75 7.27 31.33
CA GLU A 292 19.08 6.51 32.40
C GLU A 292 17.91 5.69 31.88
N ALA A 293 18.17 4.43 31.52
CA ALA A 293 17.25 3.30 31.75
C ALA A 293 17.81 2.03 31.09
N THR A 294 18.69 1.33 31.80
CA THR A 294 18.79 -0.13 31.67
C THR A 294 17.47 -0.73 32.15
N ALA A 295 16.63 -1.23 31.24
CA ALA A 295 15.45 -2.00 31.62
C ALA A 295 15.21 -3.23 30.73
N SER A 296 15.46 -4.37 31.38
CA SER A 296 14.83 -5.70 31.29
C SER A 296 14.53 -6.33 29.92
N ALA A 297 15.14 -7.49 29.72
CA ALA A 297 15.02 -8.35 28.55
C ALA A 297 13.61 -8.96 28.32
N ASP A 298 12.67 -8.81 29.26
CA ASP A 298 11.37 -9.51 29.20
C ASP A 298 10.27 -8.79 28.39
N LYS A 299 10.44 -7.52 28.02
CA LYS A 299 9.51 -6.85 27.09
C LYS A 299 9.87 -7.02 25.61
N LYS A 300 10.98 -7.70 25.30
CA LYS A 300 11.43 -7.93 23.92
C LYS A 300 10.64 -9.03 23.22
N SER A 301 10.04 -10.00 23.92
CA SER A 301 9.37 -11.12 23.23
C SER A 301 8.02 -10.76 22.59
N SER A 302 7.26 -9.80 23.14
CA SER A 302 5.98 -9.35 22.56
C SER A 302 6.13 -8.41 21.34
N LEU A 303 7.30 -7.82 21.13
CA LEU A 303 7.57 -6.89 20.02
C LEU A 303 8.30 -7.55 18.83
N PHE A 304 8.84 -8.76 19.01
CA PHE A 304 9.62 -9.45 17.98
C PHE A 304 8.76 -10.17 16.92
N GLY A 305 7.45 -10.33 17.14
CA GLY A 305 6.53 -11.00 16.21
C GLY A 305 6.08 -10.17 14.99
N LEU A 306 6.31 -8.86 14.98
CA LEU A 306 5.78 -7.94 13.95
C LEU A 306 6.86 -7.27 13.09
N LEU A 307 8.14 -7.60 13.27
CA LEU A 307 9.27 -6.97 12.59
C LEU A 307 9.75 -7.69 11.32
N LYS A 308 8.96 -8.61 10.74
CA LYS A 308 9.36 -9.39 9.55
C LYS A 308 8.66 -9.04 8.24
N LEU A 309 7.83 -8.01 8.20
CA LEU A 309 7.36 -7.44 6.95
C LEU A 309 7.86 -5.99 6.87
N GLU A 310 8.25 -5.57 5.67
CA GLU A 310 8.43 -4.15 5.27
C GLU A 310 9.84 -3.57 5.24
N LEU A 311 10.69 -4.16 4.39
CA LEU A 311 11.64 -3.39 3.57
C LEU A 311 11.15 -3.35 2.11
N ALA A 312 10.16 -2.51 1.81
CA ALA A 312 9.85 -2.06 0.45
C ALA A 312 8.83 -0.90 0.45
N LEU A 313 9.33 0.33 0.50
CA LEU A 313 8.82 1.41 -0.36
C LEU A 313 9.98 1.76 -1.30
#